data_AF-A0A1V2PPM2-F1
#
_entry.id   AF-A0A1V2PPM2-F1
#
_cell.length_a   1.000
_cell.length_b   1.000
_cell.length_c   1.000
_cell.angle_alpha   90.00
_cell.angle_beta   90.00
_cell.angle_gamma   90.00
#
_symmetry.space_group_name_H-M   'P 1'
#
loop_
_entity.id
_entity.type
_entity.pdbx_description
1 polymer ?
#
loop_
_entity_poly.entity_id
_entity_poly.type
_entity_poly.pdbx_seq_one_letter_code
_entity_poly.pdbx_strand_id
1 'polypeptide(L)'
;MTWTHRIAAATGATVLGLTLLTSTASAQTSQAPTQPSFDVTKVCQQRVPKLENRANKALTRINGAADVRGSVANLRARAERATDPAQKDWLNGKADHRAQRVDVLKKAQERLAAYKQKHCGGK
;
A
#
# COMPACT_ATOMS: atom_id res chain seq x y z
N MET A 1 4.48 31.35 -19.87
CA MET A 1 3.27 30.50 -19.76
C MET A 1 2.90 30.42 -18.29
N THR A 2 2.03 31.33 -17.85
CA THR A 2 1.53 31.43 -16.48
C THR A 2 0.10 30.86 -16.45
N TRP A 3 -0.11 29.83 -15.64
CA TRP A 3 -1.36 29.08 -15.57
C TRP A 3 -2.29 29.74 -14.55
N THR A 4 -3.38 30.32 -15.02
CA THR A 4 -4.33 31.09 -14.22
C THR A 4 -5.39 30.19 -13.58
N HIS A 5 -5.56 30.32 -12.27
CA HIS A 5 -6.62 29.73 -11.48
C HIS A 5 -7.99 30.32 -11.87
N ARG A 6 -8.99 29.45 -12.05
CA ARG A 6 -10.42 29.85 -12.13
C ARG A 6 -11.20 29.11 -11.05
N ILE A 7 -11.44 29.83 -9.95
CA ILE A 7 -12.49 29.53 -8.98
C ILE A 7 -13.73 30.26 -9.51
N ALA A 8 -14.82 29.53 -9.75
CA ALA A 8 -16.12 30.11 -10.06
C ALA A 8 -17.12 29.66 -8.98
N ALA A 9 -17.38 30.56 -8.04
CA ALA A 9 -18.58 30.52 -7.23
C ALA A 9 -19.75 31.02 -8.10
N ALA A 10 -20.83 30.25 -8.18
CA ALA A 10 -22.09 30.69 -8.75
C ALA A 10 -23.21 30.26 -7.82
N THR A 11 -23.65 31.23 -7.02
CA THR A 11 -24.93 31.28 -6.32
C THR A 11 -26.08 31.17 -7.31
N GLY A 12 -27.06 30.33 -7.03
CA GLY A 12 -28.29 30.26 -7.82
C GLY A 12 -29.41 29.64 -6.98
N ALA A 13 -30.19 30.49 -6.32
CA ALA A 13 -31.43 30.11 -5.66
C ALA A 13 -32.53 29.91 -6.72
N THR A 14 -33.14 28.73 -6.74
CA THR A 14 -34.43 28.50 -7.38
C THR A 14 -35.34 27.71 -6.44
N VAL A 15 -36.44 28.37 -6.09
CA VAL A 15 -37.57 27.84 -5.33
C VAL A 15 -38.37 26.89 -6.21
N LEU A 16 -38.51 25.64 -5.80
CA LEU A 16 -39.52 24.67 -6.25
C LEU A 16 -39.92 23.92 -4.97
N GLY A 17 -41.08 24.15 -4.38
CA GLY A 17 -42.37 23.80 -4.97
C GLY A 17 -42.89 22.57 -4.21
N LEU A 18 -43.65 22.83 -3.14
CA LEU A 18 -44.25 21.83 -2.25
C LEU A 18 -45.30 21.00 -3.01
N THR A 19 -45.07 19.70 -3.22
CA THR A 19 -46.14 18.73 -3.54
C THR A 19 -46.06 17.54 -2.59
N LEU A 20 -47.03 17.50 -1.68
CA LEU A 20 -47.36 16.34 -0.87
C LEU A 20 -47.91 15.24 -1.79
N LEU A 21 -47.12 14.19 -1.99
CA LEU A 21 -47.61 12.91 -2.47
C LEU A 21 -47.27 11.87 -1.40
N THR A 22 -48.28 11.53 -0.61
CA THR A 22 -48.32 10.36 0.25
C THR A 22 -48.06 9.11 -0.60
N SER A 23 -46.80 8.69 -0.68
CA SER A 23 -46.40 7.40 -1.22
C SER A 23 -45.94 6.54 -0.06
N THR A 24 -46.63 5.42 0.09
CA THR A 24 -46.46 4.40 1.11
C THR A 24 -45.00 4.03 1.29
N ALA A 25 -44.56 4.06 2.55
CA ALA A 25 -43.27 3.56 2.99
C ALA A 25 -43.14 2.07 2.66
N SER A 26 -42.57 1.76 1.51
CA SER A 26 -41.98 0.44 1.23
C SER A 26 -40.58 0.48 1.81
N ALA A 27 -40.40 -0.15 2.97
CA ALA A 27 -39.10 -0.37 3.58
C ALA A 27 -38.14 -0.94 2.51
N GLN A 28 -37.19 -0.12 2.06
CA GLN A 28 -36.03 -0.61 1.32
C GLN A 28 -35.28 -1.50 2.30
N THR A 29 -35.45 -2.81 2.16
CA THR A 29 -34.55 -3.80 2.76
C THR A 29 -33.14 -3.41 2.33
N SER A 30 -32.44 -2.74 3.24
CA SER A 30 -31.02 -2.48 3.12
C SER A 30 -30.37 -3.85 3.13
N GLN A 31 -30.12 -4.41 1.94
CA GLN A 31 -29.26 -5.57 1.80
C GLN A 31 -27.93 -5.14 2.40
N ALA A 32 -27.63 -5.64 3.60
CA ALA A 32 -26.34 -5.42 4.23
C ALA A 32 -25.27 -5.75 3.19
N PRO A 33 -24.26 -4.90 2.99
CA PRO A 33 -23.21 -5.18 2.01
C PRO A 33 -22.67 -6.56 2.31
N THR A 34 -22.84 -7.48 1.35
CA THR A 34 -22.35 -8.85 1.43
C THR A 34 -20.85 -8.75 1.65
N GLN A 35 -20.42 -8.94 2.91
CA GLN A 35 -19.01 -8.94 3.23
C GLN A 35 -18.35 -10.00 2.35
N PRO A 36 -17.30 -9.67 1.58
CA PRO A 36 -16.64 -10.67 0.76
C PRO A 36 -16.14 -11.78 1.67
N SER A 37 -16.76 -12.96 1.59
CA SER A 37 -16.31 -14.15 2.27
C SER A 37 -15.03 -14.62 1.59
N PHE A 38 -13.88 -14.18 2.13
CA PHE A 38 -12.60 -14.70 1.66
C PHE A 38 -12.37 -16.07 2.31
N ASP A 39 -11.92 -17.03 1.49
CA ASP A 39 -11.54 -18.37 1.94
C ASP A 39 -10.30 -18.27 2.86
N VAL A 40 -10.55 -18.32 4.17
CA VAL A 40 -9.52 -18.23 5.22
C VAL A 40 -8.49 -19.36 5.06
N THR A 41 -8.93 -20.56 4.69
CA THR A 41 -8.05 -21.71 4.44
C THR A 41 -7.07 -21.41 3.31
N LYS A 42 -7.55 -20.88 2.18
CA LYS A 42 -6.69 -20.47 1.06
C LYS A 42 -5.76 -19.33 1.43
N VAL A 43 -6.22 -18.35 2.22
CA VAL A 43 -5.36 -17.25 2.68
C VAL A 43 -4.23 -17.80 3.56
N CYS A 44 -4.57 -18.61 4.55
CA CYS A 44 -3.61 -19.19 5.48
C CYS A 44 -2.62 -20.15 4.80
N GLN A 45 -3.08 -21.05 3.94
CA GLN A 45 -2.22 -22.07 3.31
C GLN A 45 -1.41 -21.55 2.14
N GLN A 46 -1.90 -20.54 1.40
CA GLN A 46 -1.24 -20.11 0.16
C GLN A 46 -0.74 -18.67 0.22
N ARG A 47 -1.53 -17.73 0.74
CA ARG A 47 -1.22 -16.29 0.60
C ARG A 47 -0.25 -15.83 1.66
N VAL A 48 -0.51 -16.17 2.92
CA VAL A 48 0.36 -15.84 4.05
C VAL A 48 1.80 -16.33 3.84
N PRO A 49 2.08 -17.62 3.57
CA PRO A 49 3.46 -18.09 3.38
C PRO A 49 4.16 -17.43 2.17
N LYS A 50 3.41 -17.13 1.10
CA LYS A 50 3.96 -16.39 -0.05
C LYS A 50 4.37 -14.96 0.34
N LEU A 51 3.57 -14.28 1.16
CA LEU A 51 3.88 -12.93 1.64
C LEU A 51 5.07 -12.92 2.61
N GLU A 52 5.14 -13.89 3.53
CA GLU A 52 6.29 -14.07 4.44
C GLU A 52 7.58 -14.28 3.64
N ASN A 53 7.57 -15.20 2.66
CA ASN A 53 8.73 -15.46 1.81
C ASN A 53 9.14 -14.21 1.00
N ARG A 54 8.18 -13.44 0.48
CA ARG A 54 8.48 -12.19 -0.25
C ARG A 54 9.11 -11.14 0.66
N ALA A 55 8.60 -10.98 1.88
CA ALA A 55 9.16 -10.05 2.85
C ALA A 55 10.59 -10.45 3.24
N ASN A 56 10.81 -11.74 3.53
CA ASN A 56 12.13 -12.29 3.86
C ASN A 56 13.13 -12.05 2.71
N LYS A 57 12.77 -12.42 1.48
CA LYS A 57 13.64 -12.20 0.31
C LYS A 57 13.95 -10.72 0.07
N ALA A 58 13.00 -9.84 0.35
CA ALA A 58 13.24 -8.39 0.24
C ALA A 58 14.22 -7.91 1.31
N LEU A 59 14.01 -8.31 2.57
CA LEU A 59 14.91 -7.97 3.68
C LEU A 59 16.32 -8.51 3.47
N THR A 60 16.47 -9.79 3.12
CA THR A 60 17.77 -10.40 2.82
C THR A 60 18.50 -9.67 1.70
N ARG A 61 17.78 -9.26 0.64
CA ARG A 61 18.40 -8.52 -0.46
C ARG A 61 18.83 -7.12 -0.03
N ILE A 62 17.96 -6.38 0.65
CA ILE A 62 18.24 -5.02 1.10
C ILE A 62 19.46 -4.98 2.02
N ASN A 63 19.54 -5.95 2.95
CA ASN A 63 20.61 -6.10 3.94
C ASN A 63 21.82 -6.89 3.43
N GLY A 64 21.86 -7.28 2.16
CA GLY A 64 22.97 -8.02 1.57
C GLY A 64 24.26 -7.20 1.50
N ALA A 65 25.38 -7.88 1.28
CA ALA A 65 26.69 -7.25 1.10
C ALA A 65 26.80 -6.51 -0.26
N ALA A 66 27.95 -5.88 -0.51
CA ALA A 66 28.17 -5.02 -1.68
C ALA A 66 28.18 -5.77 -3.03
N ASP A 67 28.36 -7.09 -3.01
CA ASP A 67 28.25 -7.99 -4.16
C ASP A 67 26.78 -8.35 -4.50
N VAL A 68 25.87 -8.29 -3.51
CA VAL A 68 24.46 -8.60 -3.69
C VAL A 68 23.76 -7.48 -4.46
N ARG A 69 23.38 -7.75 -5.71
CA ARG A 69 22.67 -6.78 -6.55
C ARG A 69 21.40 -6.25 -5.89
N GLY A 70 21.34 -4.92 -5.75
CA GLY A 70 20.20 -4.22 -5.18
C GLY A 70 20.14 -4.20 -3.66
N SER A 71 21.19 -4.67 -2.98
CA SER A 71 21.42 -4.32 -1.57
C SER A 71 21.77 -2.85 -1.42
N VAL A 72 21.60 -2.34 -0.20
CA VAL A 72 21.99 -0.96 0.14
C VAL A 72 23.51 -0.80 -0.03
N ALA A 73 24.30 -1.78 0.42
CA ALA A 73 25.74 -1.78 0.28
C ALA A 73 26.18 -1.75 -1.20
N ASN A 74 25.53 -2.54 -2.06
CA ASN A 74 25.85 -2.56 -3.50
C ASN A 74 25.53 -1.23 -4.17
N LEU A 75 24.42 -0.60 -3.81
CA LEU A 75 24.04 0.70 -4.36
C LEU A 75 25.01 1.80 -3.94
N ARG A 76 25.43 1.82 -2.67
CA ARG A 76 26.42 2.77 -2.17
C ARG A 76 27.79 2.56 -2.81
N ALA A 77 28.27 1.31 -2.90
CA ALA A 77 29.53 0.99 -3.57
C ALA A 77 29.52 1.33 -5.08
N ARG A 78 28.35 1.34 -5.72
CA ARG A 78 28.20 1.82 -7.10
C ARG A 78 28.17 3.33 -7.19
N ALA A 79 27.59 4.02 -6.20
CA ALA A 79 27.57 5.47 -6.14
C ALA A 79 28.98 6.03 -5.95
N GLU A 80 29.81 5.36 -5.15
CA GLU A 80 31.23 5.71 -4.95
C GLU A 80 32.06 5.62 -6.23
N ARG A 81 31.71 4.70 -7.13
CA ARG A 81 32.38 4.51 -8.43
C ARG A 81 31.78 5.33 -9.57
N ALA A 82 30.68 6.05 -9.32
CA ALA A 82 30.03 6.86 -10.35
C ALA A 82 30.83 8.15 -10.58
N THR A 83 31.09 8.46 -11.85
CA THR A 83 31.77 9.71 -12.26
C THR A 83 30.78 10.86 -12.47
N ASP A 84 29.55 10.56 -12.90
CA ASP A 84 28.46 11.51 -13.04
C ASP A 84 27.79 11.80 -11.68
N PRO A 85 27.73 13.08 -11.24
CA PRO A 85 27.04 13.47 -10.02
C PRO A 85 25.56 13.04 -9.98
N ALA A 86 24.83 13.16 -11.10
CA ALA A 86 23.41 12.81 -11.13
C ALA A 86 23.20 11.30 -10.91
N GLN A 87 24.06 10.47 -11.50
CA GLN A 87 24.06 9.03 -11.26
C GLN A 87 24.38 8.69 -9.79
N LYS A 88 25.35 9.36 -9.18
CA LYS A 88 25.71 9.18 -7.77
C LYS A 88 24.52 9.48 -6.85
N ASP A 89 23.87 10.62 -7.04
CA ASP A 89 22.72 11.04 -6.23
C ASP A 89 21.54 10.08 -6.39
N TRP A 90 21.26 9.66 -7.62
CA TRP A 90 20.20 8.67 -7.88
C TRP A 90 20.46 7.32 -7.20
N LEU A 91 21.71 6.85 -7.20
CA LEU A 91 22.09 5.60 -6.53
C LEU A 91 21.97 5.72 -5.01
N ASN A 92 22.42 6.84 -4.43
CA ASN A 92 22.29 7.12 -3.00
C ASN A 92 20.82 7.23 -2.59
N GLY A 93 20.02 8.02 -3.29
CA GLY A 93 18.58 8.13 -3.02
C GLY A 93 17.86 6.78 -3.12
N LYS A 94 18.27 5.91 -4.06
CA LYS A 94 17.74 4.54 -4.15
C LYS A 94 18.16 3.68 -2.97
N ALA A 95 19.39 3.83 -2.48
CA ALA A 95 19.89 3.11 -1.31
C ALA A 95 19.10 3.52 -0.06
N ASP A 96 18.90 4.82 0.13
CA ASP A 96 18.19 5.38 1.29
C ASP A 96 16.71 5.02 1.27
N HIS A 97 16.05 5.14 0.11
CA HIS A 97 14.67 4.66 -0.03
C HIS A 97 14.56 3.18 0.34
N ARG A 98 15.49 2.32 -0.07
CA ARG A 98 15.49 0.89 0.33
C ARG A 98 15.71 0.69 1.82
N ALA A 99 16.64 1.43 2.42
CA ALA A 99 16.88 1.37 3.86
C ALA A 99 15.62 1.73 4.65
N GLN A 100 14.91 2.79 4.25
CA GLN A 100 13.64 3.20 4.87
C GLN A 100 12.52 2.14 4.75
N ARG A 101 12.56 1.27 3.72
CA ARG A 101 11.57 0.19 3.58
C ARG A 101 11.78 -0.99 4.52
N VAL A 102 12.94 -1.09 5.18
CA VAL A 102 13.22 -2.19 6.12
C VAL A 102 12.18 -2.25 7.23
N ASP A 103 11.87 -1.11 7.86
CA ASP A 103 10.91 -1.09 8.97
C ASP A 103 9.48 -1.36 8.51
N VAL A 104 9.12 -0.91 7.30
CA VAL A 104 7.82 -1.23 6.69
C VAL A 104 7.69 -2.74 6.45
N LEU A 105 8.77 -3.42 6.02
CA LEU A 105 8.80 -4.86 5.82
C LEU A 105 8.73 -5.62 7.15
N LYS A 106 9.46 -5.19 8.18
CA LYS A 106 9.37 -5.77 9.53
C LYS A 106 7.94 -5.68 10.09
N LYS A 107 7.34 -4.49 10.04
CA LYS A 107 5.93 -4.30 10.44
C LYS A 107 4.95 -5.13 9.60
N ALA A 108 5.28 -5.42 8.33
CA ALA A 108 4.47 -6.33 7.53
C ALA A 108 4.57 -7.78 8.02
N GLN A 109 5.76 -8.25 8.40
CA GLN A 109 5.94 -9.58 9.00
C GLN A 109 5.18 -9.70 10.32
N GLU A 110 5.25 -8.69 11.19
CA GLU A 110 4.50 -8.66 12.46
C GLU A 110 2.99 -8.77 12.22
N ARG A 111 2.45 -8.00 11.27
CA ARG A 111 1.02 -8.08 10.90
C ARG A 111 0.64 -9.45 10.33
N LEU A 112 1.52 -10.07 9.54
CA LEU A 112 1.29 -11.43 9.03
C LEU A 112 1.30 -12.45 10.16
N ALA A 113 2.22 -12.33 11.13
CA ALA A 113 2.28 -13.20 12.30
C ALA A 113 1.00 -13.06 13.16
N ALA A 114 0.56 -11.83 13.43
CA ALA A 114 -0.69 -11.57 14.15
C ALA A 114 -1.91 -12.14 13.41
N TYR A 115 -1.96 -11.99 12.08
CA TYR A 115 -3.02 -12.59 11.27
C TYR A 115 -3.03 -14.12 11.38
N LYS A 116 -1.86 -14.76 11.31
CA LYS A 116 -1.74 -16.23 11.47
C LYS A 116 -2.26 -16.69 12.82
N GLN A 117 -1.83 -16.03 13.89
CA GLN A 117 -2.27 -16.36 15.25
C GLN A 117 -3.78 -16.24 15.40
N LYS A 118 -4.39 -15.19 14.82
CA LYS A 118 -5.83 -14.92 14.95
C LYS A 118 -6.71 -15.81 14.05
N HIS A 119 -6.26 -16.12 12.84
CA HIS A 119 -7.13 -16.69 11.80
C HIS A 119 -6.69 -18.06 11.28
N CYS A 120 -5.41 -18.42 11.43
CA CYS A 120 -4.85 -19.67 10.90
C CYS A 120 -4.63 -20.75 11.97
N GLY A 121 -4.94 -20.45 13.24
CA GLY A 121 -4.86 -21.38 14.37
C GLY A 121 -6.14 -22.16 14.67
N GLY A 122 -7.17 -22.05 13.83
CA GLY A 122 -8.42 -22.80 13.97
C GLY A 122 -8.29 -24.21 13.40
N LYS A 123 -8.60 -25.21 14.22
CA LYS A 123 -8.78 -26.63 13.85
C LYS A 123 -9.80 -26.79 12.74
#